data_AF-A0A4S8JZ87-F1
#
_entry.id   AF-A0A4S8JZ87-F1
#
_cell.length_a   1.000
_cell.length_b   1.000
_cell.length_c   1.000
_cell.angle_alpha   90.00
_cell.angle_beta   90.00
_cell.angle_gamma   90.00
#
_symmetry.space_group_name_H-M   'P 1'
#
loop_
_entity.id
_entity.type
_entity.pdbx_description
1 polymer ?
#
loop_
_entity_poly.entity_id
_entity_poly.type
_entity_poly.pdbx_seq_one_letter_code
_entity_poly.pdbx_strand_id
1 'polypeptide(L)'
;MMRAMSSSLLLSAVRRAHASAQPPRLTRLVLHPPKAVEVEFSDGCNFNLPAEFLRVYSPAVDSKIRTIGGEKVISGRRHVGIMSAEPVGNYGVRIIFDDLHKTGIYTWNYFYHLGANKFTLMRSYIKLLKKHSLSRDPQRRK
;
A
#
# COMPACT_ATOMS: atom_id res chain seq x y z
N MET A 1 52.72 4.30 -23.43
CA MET A 1 52.88 5.68 -22.91
C MET A 1 51.83 6.54 -23.59
N MET A 2 50.98 7.37 -22.98
CA MET A 2 50.81 7.92 -21.62
C MET A 2 49.32 8.33 -21.52
N ARG A 3 48.60 7.83 -20.50
CA ARG A 3 48.05 8.56 -19.34
C ARG A 3 46.75 9.37 -19.56
N ALA A 4 45.78 9.03 -18.73
CA ALA A 4 44.55 9.75 -18.43
C ALA A 4 44.79 11.16 -17.87
N MET A 5 43.81 12.05 -18.04
CA MET A 5 43.55 13.13 -17.10
C MET A 5 42.06 13.23 -16.76
N SER A 6 41.83 13.16 -15.45
CA SER A 6 40.63 13.41 -14.68
C SER A 6 40.19 14.87 -14.80
N SER A 7 38.88 15.13 -14.77
CA SER A 7 38.36 16.43 -14.33
C SER A 7 37.21 16.20 -13.34
N SER A 8 37.55 16.44 -12.08
CA SER A 8 36.64 16.56 -10.96
C SER A 8 36.47 18.05 -10.67
N LEU A 9 35.26 18.58 -10.78
CA LEU A 9 34.82 19.73 -10.00
C LEU A 9 33.38 19.52 -9.54
N LEU A 10 33.29 19.09 -8.27
CA LEU A 10 32.41 19.62 -7.24
C LEU A 10 31.25 20.52 -7.71
N LEU A 11 30.02 20.03 -7.55
CA LEU A 11 28.96 20.87 -7.01
C LEU A 11 28.30 20.17 -5.83
N SER A 12 28.79 20.53 -4.65
CA SER A 12 28.18 20.24 -3.37
C SER A 12 26.85 20.98 -3.23
N ALA A 13 25.92 20.31 -2.56
CA ALA A 13 24.86 20.86 -1.73
C ALA A 13 23.66 21.54 -2.40
N VAL A 14 22.58 20.77 -2.53
CA VAL A 14 21.36 21.08 -1.74
C VAL A 14 20.89 19.78 -1.09
N ARG A 15 21.53 19.37 0.01
CA ARG A 15 20.84 18.52 1.00
C ARG A 15 19.82 19.41 1.68
N ARG A 16 18.60 19.46 1.14
CA ARG A 16 17.44 19.87 1.94
C ARG A 16 17.43 18.94 3.15
N ALA A 17 17.77 19.48 4.32
CA ALA A 17 17.53 18.81 5.58
C ALA A 17 16.01 18.72 5.77
N HIS A 18 15.38 17.74 5.13
CA HIS A 18 14.21 17.14 5.74
C HIS A 18 14.76 16.44 6.98
N ALA A 19 14.54 17.04 8.16
CA ALA A 19 14.54 16.27 9.39
C ALA A 19 13.72 15.02 9.09
N SER A 20 14.37 13.84 9.10
CA SER A 20 13.70 12.58 8.84
C SER A 20 12.77 12.33 10.00
N ALA A 21 11.57 12.90 9.95
CA ALA A 21 10.52 12.60 10.90
C ALA A 21 10.26 11.11 10.75
N GLN A 22 10.77 10.34 11.70
CA GLN A 22 10.52 8.92 11.77
C GLN A 22 9.01 8.76 11.89
N PRO A 23 8.37 7.93 11.04
CA PRO A 23 6.92 7.79 11.07
C PRO A 23 6.48 7.37 12.48
N PRO A 24 5.32 7.86 12.95
CA PRO A 24 4.80 7.53 14.27
C PRO A 24 4.81 6.03 14.52
N ARG A 25 5.12 5.63 15.75
CA ARG A 25 5.17 4.22 16.13
C ARG A 25 3.75 3.69 16.25
N LEU A 26 3.50 2.48 15.75
CA LEU A 26 2.25 1.76 15.99
C LEU A 26 2.09 1.47 17.49
N THR A 27 0.96 1.86 18.06
CA THR A 27 0.60 1.59 19.46
C THR A 27 -0.44 0.48 19.58
N ARG A 28 -1.35 0.38 18.62
CA ARG A 28 -2.40 -0.65 18.62
C ARG A 28 -2.74 -1.08 17.20
N LEU A 29 -2.96 -2.39 17.03
CA LEU A 29 -3.54 -2.95 15.81
C LEU A 29 -4.66 -3.91 16.20
N VAL A 30 -5.83 -3.71 15.63
CA VAL A 30 -6.99 -4.58 15.82
C VAL A 30 -7.47 -5.07 14.46
N LEU A 31 -7.62 -6.38 14.33
CA LEU A 31 -8.19 -7.00 13.15
C LEU A 31 -9.70 -7.13 13.35
N HIS A 32 -10.49 -6.71 12.36
CA HIS A 32 -11.94 -6.86 12.33
C HIS A 32 -12.38 -7.71 11.13
N PRO A 33 -12.10 -9.03 11.09
CA PRO A 33 -12.48 -9.88 9.97
C PRO A 33 -14.00 -9.93 9.75
N PRO A 34 -14.48 -9.99 8.50
CA PRO A 34 -13.71 -9.88 7.26
C PRO A 34 -13.46 -8.45 6.79
N LYS A 35 -13.88 -7.44 7.57
CA LYS A 35 -14.18 -6.09 7.08
C LYS A 35 -12.98 -5.15 7.03
N ALA A 36 -12.12 -5.12 8.04
CA ALA A 36 -11.13 -4.07 8.16
C ALA A 36 -9.95 -4.38 9.11
N VAL A 37 -8.94 -3.53 9.05
CA VAL A 37 -7.87 -3.38 10.06
C VAL A 37 -7.97 -1.99 10.67
N GLU A 38 -7.95 -1.90 11.99
CA GLU A 38 -7.83 -0.66 12.73
C GLU A 38 -6.40 -0.53 13.28
N VAL A 39 -5.80 0.65 13.12
CA VAL A 39 -4.44 0.96 13.57
C VAL A 39 -4.40 2.30 14.28
N GLU A 40 -3.75 2.33 15.44
CA GLU A 40 -3.49 3.56 16.20
C GLU A 40 -1.98 3.79 16.29
N PHE A 41 -1.60 5.07 16.28
CA PHE A 41 -0.22 5.51 16.28
C PHE A 41 0.08 6.46 17.44
N SER A 42 1.37 6.61 17.76
CA SER A 42 1.86 7.39 18.91
C SER A 42 1.58 8.90 18.83
N ASP A 43 1.25 9.41 17.64
CA ASP A 43 0.84 10.80 17.41
C ASP A 43 -0.67 11.02 17.61
N GLY A 44 -1.41 9.98 17.99
CA GLY A 44 -2.86 10.02 18.19
C GLY A 44 -3.66 9.74 16.92
N CYS A 45 -3.02 9.50 15.77
CA CYS A 45 -3.74 9.10 14.57
C CYS A 45 -4.36 7.70 14.72
N ASN A 46 -5.65 7.58 14.40
CA ASN A 46 -6.36 6.30 14.27
C ASN A 46 -6.90 6.16 12.85
N PHE A 47 -6.64 5.01 12.22
CA PHE A 47 -7.15 4.69 10.89
C PHE A 47 -7.89 3.35 10.87
N ASN A 48 -9.13 3.40 10.38
CA ASN A 48 -9.90 2.21 10.01
C ASN A 48 -9.77 1.95 8.49
N LEU A 49 -9.13 0.85 8.11
CA LEU A 49 -8.73 0.51 6.75
C LEU A 49 -9.52 -0.71 6.23
N PRO A 50 -10.47 -0.51 5.31
CA PRO A 50 -11.31 -1.60 4.79
C PRO A 50 -10.52 -2.66 4.00
N ALA A 51 -11.00 -3.90 4.01
CA ALA A 51 -10.41 -5.03 3.30
C ALA A 51 -10.18 -4.76 1.81
N GLU A 52 -11.17 -4.22 1.11
CA GLU A 52 -11.02 -3.82 -0.31
C GLU A 52 -9.85 -2.83 -0.49
N PHE A 53 -9.79 -1.80 0.35
CA PHE A 53 -8.77 -0.76 0.23
C PHE A 53 -7.37 -1.33 0.43
N LEU A 54 -7.18 -2.13 1.48
CA LEU A 54 -5.93 -2.83 1.73
C LEU A 54 -5.59 -3.73 0.54
N ARG A 55 -6.56 -4.50 0.04
CA ARG A 55 -6.34 -5.45 -1.05
C ARG A 55 -5.89 -4.81 -2.35
N VAL A 56 -6.53 -3.71 -2.76
CA VAL A 56 -6.20 -3.02 -4.02
C VAL A 56 -4.90 -2.22 -3.91
N TYR A 57 -4.49 -1.88 -2.68
CA TYR A 57 -3.20 -1.29 -2.35
C TYR A 57 -2.26 -2.28 -1.67
N SER A 58 -2.39 -3.58 -1.97
CA SER A 58 -1.48 -4.57 -1.41
C SER A 58 -0.05 -4.29 -1.92
N PRO A 59 0.97 -4.31 -1.06
CA PRO A 59 2.37 -4.07 -1.46
C PRO A 59 3.00 -5.25 -2.21
N ALA A 60 2.39 -6.44 -2.16
CA ALA A 60 2.87 -7.60 -2.90
C ALA A 60 2.46 -7.59 -4.37
N VAL A 61 3.32 -8.13 -5.23
CA VAL A 61 3.01 -8.41 -6.64
C VAL A 61 1.93 -9.48 -6.70
N ASP A 62 0.82 -9.13 -7.37
CA ASP A 62 -0.32 -10.01 -7.58
C ASP A 62 -0.28 -10.56 -9.00
N SER A 63 -0.36 -11.88 -9.16
CA SER A 63 -0.41 -12.52 -10.48
C SER A 63 -1.70 -12.18 -11.25
N LYS A 64 -2.76 -11.76 -10.54
CA LYS A 64 -4.04 -11.33 -11.11
C LYS A 64 -4.03 -9.85 -11.52
N ILE A 65 -2.91 -9.14 -11.37
CA ILE A 65 -2.82 -7.73 -11.75
C ILE A 65 -2.87 -7.61 -13.27
N ARG A 66 -3.79 -6.81 -13.79
CA ARG A 66 -3.85 -6.51 -15.22
C ARG A 66 -3.05 -5.24 -15.48
N THR A 67 -2.30 -5.21 -16.59
CA THR A 67 -1.65 -3.99 -17.07
C THR A 67 -2.45 -3.47 -18.25
N ILE A 68 -3.05 -2.28 -18.15
CA ILE A 68 -3.84 -1.65 -19.21
C ILE A 68 -3.23 -0.28 -19.49
N GLY A 69 -2.70 -0.08 -20.71
CA GLY A 69 -2.02 1.17 -21.07
C GLY A 69 -0.82 1.51 -20.18
N GLY A 70 -0.08 0.50 -19.71
CA GLY A 70 1.06 0.66 -18.80
C GLY A 70 0.70 0.82 -17.32
N GLU A 71 -0.58 0.95 -16.98
CA GLU A 71 -1.04 1.06 -15.59
C GLU A 71 -1.43 -0.30 -15.03
N LYS A 72 -0.95 -0.61 -13.81
CA LYS A 72 -1.37 -1.80 -13.06
C LYS A 72 -2.74 -1.58 -12.42
N VAL A 73 -3.72 -2.41 -12.74
CA VAL A 73 -5.11 -2.27 -12.29
C VAL A 73 -5.62 -3.55 -11.62
N ILE A 74 -6.14 -3.40 -10.41
CA ILE A 74 -6.89 -4.44 -9.67
C ILE A 74 -8.36 -4.03 -9.63
N SER A 75 -9.28 -4.91 -10.02
CA SER A 75 -10.73 -4.65 -10.10
C SER A 75 -11.52 -5.83 -9.53
N GLY A 76 -12.81 -5.64 -9.27
CA GLY A 76 -13.67 -6.72 -8.81
C GLY A 76 -13.44 -7.15 -7.35
N ARG A 77 -12.87 -6.29 -6.51
CA ARG A 77 -12.48 -6.59 -5.12
C ARG A 77 -13.39 -5.99 -4.06
N ARG A 78 -14.55 -5.44 -4.42
CA ARG A 78 -15.47 -4.80 -3.46
C ARG A 78 -15.84 -5.68 -2.26
N HIS A 79 -15.96 -6.98 -2.50
CA HIS A 79 -16.40 -7.96 -1.52
C HIS A 79 -15.26 -8.83 -0.99
N VAL A 80 -14.00 -8.48 -1.26
CA VAL A 80 -12.86 -9.22 -0.69
C VAL A 80 -12.86 -9.08 0.83
N GLY A 81 -12.67 -10.19 1.51
CA GLY A 81 -12.58 -10.27 2.96
C GLY A 81 -11.15 -10.52 3.44
N ILE A 82 -10.85 -10.01 4.63
CA ILE A 82 -9.66 -10.42 5.38
C ILE A 82 -9.99 -11.69 6.16
N MET A 83 -9.18 -12.73 6.01
CA MET A 83 -9.32 -13.96 6.79
C MET A 83 -8.54 -13.88 8.10
N SER A 84 -7.28 -13.46 8.02
CA SER A 84 -6.38 -13.38 9.16
C SER A 84 -5.21 -12.45 8.87
N ALA A 85 -4.43 -12.14 9.91
CA ALA A 85 -3.17 -11.43 9.79
C ALA A 85 -2.10 -12.15 10.62
N GLU A 86 -0.94 -12.36 10.04
CA GLU A 86 0.22 -13.01 10.68
C GLU A 86 1.30 -11.97 10.98
N PRO A 87 1.88 -11.95 12.19
CA PRO A 87 2.98 -11.04 12.49
C PRO A 87 4.21 -11.36 11.64
N VAL A 88 4.90 -10.31 11.17
CA VAL A 88 6.17 -10.42 10.45
C VAL A 88 7.22 -9.61 11.19
N GLY A 89 8.00 -10.30 12.03
CA GLY A 89 8.95 -9.66 12.93
C GLY A 89 8.27 -8.56 13.77
N ASN A 90 8.99 -7.46 13.99
CA ASN A 90 8.49 -6.31 14.75
C ASN A 90 8.09 -5.12 13.87
N TYR A 91 7.88 -5.33 12.57
CA TYR A 91 7.75 -4.22 11.60
C TYR A 91 6.46 -4.25 10.76
N GLY A 92 5.68 -5.33 10.81
CA GLY A 92 4.45 -5.43 10.03
C GLY A 92 3.65 -6.70 10.27
N VAL A 93 2.57 -6.83 9.50
CA VAL A 93 1.77 -8.05 9.39
C VAL A 93 1.61 -8.46 7.94
N ARG A 94 1.55 -9.77 7.69
CA ARG A 94 1.06 -10.34 6.44
C ARG A 94 -0.45 -10.50 6.55
N ILE A 95 -1.21 -9.90 5.64
CA ILE A 95 -2.67 -10.08 5.60
C ILE A 95 -3.02 -11.18 4.61
N ILE A 96 -3.87 -12.11 5.04
CA ILE A 96 -4.43 -13.20 4.23
C ILE A 96 -5.86 -12.82 3.85
N PHE A 97 -6.13 -12.78 2.54
CA PHE A 97 -7.44 -12.46 1.97
C PHE A 97 -8.12 -13.71 1.42
N ASP A 98 -9.45 -13.67 1.39
CA ASP A 98 -10.30 -14.77 0.87
C ASP A 98 -10.21 -14.97 -0.65
N ASP A 99 -9.63 -14.02 -1.38
CA ASP A 99 -9.39 -14.12 -2.83
C ASP A 99 -8.09 -14.86 -3.20
N LEU A 100 -7.55 -15.62 -2.25
CA LEU A 100 -6.29 -16.38 -2.28
C LEU A 100 -5.02 -15.51 -2.26
N HIS A 101 -5.15 -14.21 -2.01
CA HIS A 101 -4.00 -13.33 -1.85
C HIS A 101 -3.43 -13.44 -0.43
N LYS A 102 -2.20 -13.95 -0.31
CA LYS A 102 -1.58 -14.25 0.99
C LYS A 102 -0.14 -13.76 1.14
N THR A 103 0.33 -12.89 0.25
CA THR A 103 1.75 -12.47 0.20
C THR A 103 1.97 -11.01 0.62
N GLY A 104 0.91 -10.22 0.78
CA GLY A 104 0.99 -8.80 1.12
C GLY A 104 1.46 -8.57 2.57
N ILE A 105 2.68 -8.05 2.73
CA ILE A 105 3.23 -7.61 4.03
C ILE A 105 3.02 -6.11 4.20
N TYR A 106 2.18 -5.73 5.16
CA TYR A 106 1.87 -4.36 5.52
C TYR A 106 2.75 -3.93 6.68
N THR A 107 3.73 -3.08 6.39
CA THR A 107 4.57 -2.49 7.44
C THR A 107 3.80 -1.42 8.21
N TRP A 108 4.21 -1.13 9.44
CA TRP A 108 3.59 -0.06 10.25
C TRP A 108 3.59 1.29 9.52
N ASN A 109 4.71 1.62 8.88
CA ASN A 109 4.86 2.84 8.09
C ASN A 109 3.91 2.85 6.89
N TYR A 110 3.68 1.69 6.27
CA TYR A 110 2.76 1.59 5.15
C TYR A 110 1.31 1.73 5.58
N PHE A 111 0.91 1.17 6.72
CA PHE A 111 -0.41 1.45 7.30
C PHE A 111 -0.62 2.94 7.58
N TYR A 112 0.40 3.62 8.13
CA TYR A 112 0.34 5.06 8.34
C TYR A 112 0.16 5.82 7.02
N HIS A 113 0.95 5.47 5.99
CA HIS A 113 0.80 6.04 4.65
C HIS A 113 -0.60 5.83 4.08
N LEU A 114 -1.13 4.60 4.14
CA LEU A 114 -2.46 4.25 3.66
C LEU A 114 -3.55 5.01 4.41
N GLY A 115 -3.42 5.13 5.73
CA GLY A 115 -4.34 5.87 6.59
C GLY A 115 -4.37 7.37 6.27
N ALA A 116 -3.20 8.02 6.30
CA ALA A 116 -3.05 9.43 6.03
C ALA A 116 -3.50 9.83 4.61
N ASN A 117 -3.39 8.91 3.64
CA ASN A 117 -3.72 9.19 2.23
C ASN A 117 -5.01 8.50 1.75
N LYS A 118 -5.79 7.89 2.65
CA LYS A 118 -6.93 7.01 2.31
C LYS A 118 -7.88 7.63 1.29
N PHE A 119 -8.30 8.87 1.50
CA PHE A 119 -9.26 9.55 0.60
C PHE A 119 -8.68 9.82 -0.78
N THR A 120 -7.44 10.30 -0.84
CA THR A 120 -6.74 10.58 -2.11
C THR A 120 -6.49 9.29 -2.89
N LEU A 121 -5.98 8.25 -2.23
CA LEU A 121 -5.75 6.95 -2.83
C LEU A 121 -7.07 6.35 -3.33
N MET A 122 -8.11 6.30 -2.50
CA MET A 122 -9.42 5.81 -2.94
C MET A 122 -9.97 6.59 -4.13
N ARG A 123 -9.85 7.92 -4.15
CA ARG A 123 -10.27 8.72 -5.30
C ARG A 123 -9.51 8.35 -6.57
N SER A 124 -8.20 8.16 -6.47
CA SER A 124 -7.36 7.70 -7.59
C SER A 124 -7.75 6.31 -8.07
N TYR A 125 -8.02 5.38 -7.15
CA TYR A 125 -8.52 4.04 -7.47
C TYR A 125 -9.84 4.08 -8.26
N ILE A 126 -10.83 4.85 -7.80
CA ILE A 126 -12.11 4.98 -8.50
C ILE A 126 -11.93 5.61 -9.90
N LYS A 127 -11.07 6.63 -10.03
CA LYS A 127 -10.76 7.25 -11.33
C LYS A 127 -10.10 6.25 -12.29
N LEU A 128 -9.14 5.46 -11.80
CA LEU A 128 -8.46 4.43 -12.58
C LEU A 128 -9.44 3.39 -13.11
N LEU A 129 -10.36 2.91 -12.27
CA LEU A 129 -11.40 1.97 -12.70
C LEU A 129 -12.31 2.57 -13.78
N LYS A 130 -12.78 3.80 -13.58
CA LYS A 130 -13.62 4.50 -14.57
C LYS A 130 -12.92 4.69 -15.91
N LYS A 131 -11.64 5.10 -15.89
CA LYS A 131 -10.80 5.28 -17.09
C LYS A 131 -10.78 4.03 -17.96
N HIS A 132 -10.75 2.85 -17.34
CA HIS A 132 -10.67 1.56 -18.01
C HIS A 132 -12.02 0.82 -18.10
N SER A 133 -13.13 1.50 -17.81
CA SER A 133 -14.48 0.90 -17.80
C SER A 133 -14.60 -0.36 -16.93
N LEU A 134 -13.87 -0.38 -15.80
CA LEU A 134 -13.89 -1.46 -14.82
C LEU A 134 -14.76 -1.10 -13.61
N SER A 135 -15.15 -2.12 -12.84
CA SER A 135 -15.92 -1.96 -11.61
C SER A 135 -15.16 -2.47 -10.37
N ARG A 136 -15.56 -1.96 -9.21
CA ARG A 136 -15.20 -2.55 -7.91
C ARG A 136 -15.88 -3.90 -7.72
N ASP A 137 -17.11 -4.03 -8.21
CA ASP A 137 -17.90 -5.26 -8.11
C ASP A 137 -17.31 -6.35 -9.00
N PRO A 138 -17.30 -7.62 -8.55
CA PRO A 138 -16.80 -8.73 -9.35
C PRO A 138 -17.66 -8.92 -10.60
N GLN A 139 -17.02 -9.25 -11.73
CA GLN A 139 -17.77 -9.62 -12.93
C GLN A 139 -18.52 -10.93 -12.69
N ARG A 140 -19.84 -10.91 -12.92
CA ARG A 140 -20.66 -12.12 -12.86
C ARG A 140 -20.14 -13.08 -13.93
N ARG A 141 -19.61 -14.24 -13.52
CA ARG A 141 -19.29 -15.31 -14.48
C ARG A 141 -20.62 -15.78 -15.08
N LYS A 142 -20.71 -15.74 -16.42
CA LYS A 142 -21.80 -16.38 -17.16
C LYS A 142 -21.57 -17.89 -17.18
#